data_AF-A0A2V5IYW3-F1
#
_entry.id   AF-A0A2V5IYW3-F1
#
_cell.length_a   1.000
_cell.length_b   1.000
_cell.length_c   1.000
_cell.angle_alpha   90.00
_cell.angle_beta   90.00
_cell.angle_gamma   90.00
#
_symmetry.space_group_name_H-M   'P 1'
#
loop_
_entity.id
_entity.type
_entity.pdbx_description
1 polymer ?
#
loop_
_entity_poly.entity_id
_entity_poly.type
_entity_poly.pdbx_seq_one_letter_code
_entity_poly.pdbx_strand_id
1 'polypeptide(L)'
;MACALGFFVRYLLLVVYPQHGFWVLGGFAICRLPEFALGMALGMWHKQSPARVEWFLLRGAGLLSGLLLYPAALWLYHNGITYVFVDFATGACCLLEIVGVAGMIWRFNRVAKVFGLVGAFSYGLYLIHQPYVIWLGLRIRPISPWSFLLVFVVTLMVLSAWGILLEKSTNALVNKLVPSKKDE
;
A
#
# COMPACT_ATOMS: atom_id res chain seq x y z
N MET A 1 -2.01 -13.04 20.08
CA MET A 1 -3.49 -13.11 20.21
C MET A 1 -4.20 -12.45 19.03
N ALA A 2 -4.00 -11.14 18.77
CA ALA A 2 -4.66 -10.43 17.66
C ALA A 2 -4.50 -11.11 16.28
N CYS A 3 -3.29 -11.56 15.95
CA CYS A 3 -3.00 -12.26 14.69
C CYS A 3 -3.80 -13.57 14.55
N ALA A 4 -3.83 -14.41 15.60
CA ALA A 4 -4.58 -15.66 15.61
C ALA A 4 -6.09 -15.43 15.49
N LEU A 5 -6.62 -14.43 16.21
CA LEU A 5 -8.03 -14.05 16.13
C LEU A 5 -8.39 -13.60 14.72
N GLY A 6 -7.57 -12.76 14.10
CA GLY A 6 -7.79 -12.27 12.74
C GLY A 6 -7.81 -13.40 11.70
N PHE A 7 -6.85 -14.33 11.76
CA PHE A 7 -6.85 -15.48 10.85
C PHE A 7 -8.01 -16.44 11.11
N PHE A 8 -8.38 -16.67 12.37
CA PHE A 8 -9.53 -17.50 12.71
C PHE A 8 -10.83 -16.91 12.16
N VAL A 9 -11.02 -15.59 12.31
CA VAL A 9 -12.18 -14.89 11.76
C VAL A 9 -12.20 -14.93 10.24
N ARG A 10 -11.04 -14.75 9.57
CA ARG A 10 -10.94 -14.93 8.12
C ARG A 10 -11.30 -16.35 7.69
N TYR A 11 -10.86 -17.37 8.42
CA TYR A 11 -11.24 -18.76 8.17
C TYR A 11 -12.76 -18.96 8.28
N LEU A 12 -13.38 -18.42 9.33
CA LEU A 12 -14.84 -18.49 9.47
C LEU A 12 -15.56 -17.82 8.31
N LEU A 13 -15.12 -16.65 7.86
CA LEU A 13 -15.81 -15.89 6.81
C LEU A 13 -15.49 -16.35 5.38
N LEU A 14 -14.38 -17.06 5.16
CA LEU A 14 -14.00 -17.55 3.83
C LEU A 14 -14.37 -19.03 3.62
N VAL A 15 -14.33 -19.84 4.68
CA VAL A 15 -14.50 -21.30 4.57
C VAL A 15 -15.83 -21.76 5.19
N VAL A 16 -16.15 -21.34 6.41
CA VAL A 16 -17.31 -21.88 7.16
C VAL A 16 -18.62 -21.18 6.79
N TYR A 17 -18.60 -19.85 6.74
CA TYR A 17 -19.72 -18.97 6.45
C TYR A 17 -19.35 -17.98 5.34
N PRO A 18 -19.24 -18.45 4.07
CA PRO A 18 -18.66 -17.68 2.98
C PRO A 18 -19.31 -16.30 2.82
N GLN A 19 -18.53 -15.25 3.04
CA GLN A 19 -18.89 -13.86 2.79
C GLN A 19 -18.18 -13.34 1.55
N HIS A 20 -18.65 -12.20 1.05
CA HIS A 20 -18.02 -11.54 -0.08
C HIS A 20 -16.55 -11.17 0.22
N GLY A 21 -15.62 -11.48 -0.69
CA GLY A 21 -14.19 -11.24 -0.47
C GLY A 21 -13.84 -9.79 -0.13
N PHE A 22 -14.50 -8.80 -0.75
CA PHE A 22 -14.33 -7.39 -0.39
C PHE A 22 -14.72 -7.06 1.06
N TRP A 23 -15.70 -7.77 1.63
CA TRP A 23 -16.07 -7.62 3.04
C TRP A 23 -14.96 -8.14 3.96
N VAL A 24 -14.38 -9.29 3.62
CA VAL A 24 -13.26 -9.88 4.38
C VAL A 24 -11.96 -9.09 4.25
N LEU A 25 -11.70 -8.50 3.07
CA LEU A 25 -10.47 -7.76 2.77
C LEU A 25 -10.42 -6.37 3.43
N GLY A 26 -11.56 -5.67 3.52
CA GLY A 26 -11.59 -4.28 3.99
C GLY A 26 -12.84 -3.86 4.75
N GLY A 27 -13.99 -4.52 4.51
CA GLY A 27 -15.24 -4.20 5.20
C GLY A 27 -15.24 -4.57 6.68
N PHE A 28 -14.51 -5.61 7.07
CA PHE A 28 -14.45 -6.09 8.45
C PHE A 28 -13.05 -5.95 9.05
N ALA A 29 -12.90 -4.97 9.94
CA ALA A 29 -11.61 -4.60 10.53
C ALA A 29 -10.91 -5.75 11.28
N ILE A 30 -11.65 -6.71 11.84
CA ILE A 30 -11.08 -7.84 12.59
C ILE A 30 -10.22 -8.73 11.69
N CYS A 31 -10.57 -8.87 10.41
CA CYS A 31 -9.76 -9.60 9.43
C CYS A 31 -8.39 -8.97 9.17
N ARG A 32 -8.20 -7.70 9.57
CA ARG A 32 -6.96 -6.91 9.41
C ARG A 32 -6.09 -6.86 10.66
N LEU A 33 -6.52 -7.52 11.74
CA LEU A 33 -5.72 -7.64 12.97
C LEU A 33 -4.33 -8.27 12.75
N PRO A 34 -4.11 -9.24 11.84
CA PRO A 34 -2.78 -9.77 11.57
C PRO A 34 -1.83 -8.69 11.05
N GLU A 35 -2.28 -7.86 10.11
CA GLU A 35 -1.54 -6.75 9.53
C GLU A 35 -1.23 -5.67 10.58
N PHE A 36 -2.20 -5.35 11.44
CA PHE A 36 -1.98 -4.44 12.57
C PHE A 36 -0.96 -5.00 13.57
N ALA A 37 -1.06 -6.29 13.90
CA ALA A 37 -0.12 -6.96 14.81
C ALA A 37 1.30 -6.97 14.25
N LEU A 38 1.44 -7.17 12.93
CA LEU A 38 2.73 -7.05 12.23
C LEU A 38 3.30 -5.63 12.37
N GLY A 39 2.49 -4.60 12.13
CA GLY A 39 2.91 -3.20 12.30
C GLY A 39 3.39 -2.90 13.72
N MET A 40 2.64 -3.35 14.74
CA MET A 40 3.02 -3.21 16.15
C MET A 40 4.33 -3.96 16.46
N ALA A 41 4.50 -5.18 15.94
CA ALA A 41 5.72 -5.95 16.12
C ALA A 41 6.94 -5.25 15.50
N LEU A 42 6.79 -4.71 14.28
CA LEU A 42 7.84 -3.92 13.63
C LEU A 42 8.17 -2.64 14.40
N GLY A 43 7.15 -1.93 14.91
CA GLY A 43 7.35 -0.74 15.75
C GLY A 43 8.08 -1.05 17.06
N MET A 44 7.72 -2.15 17.72
CA MET A 44 8.42 -2.62 18.92
C MET A 44 9.87 -3.03 18.61
N TRP A 45 10.11 -3.71 17.49
CA TRP A 45 11.44 -4.07 17.05
C TRP A 45 12.28 -2.83 16.73
N HIS A 46 11.70 -1.82 16.08
CA HIS A 46 12.38 -0.54 15.81
C HIS A 46 12.73 0.19 17.12
N LYS A 47 11.82 0.22 18.10
CA LYS A 47 12.08 0.81 19.43
C LYS A 47 13.25 0.12 20.15
N GLN A 48 13.39 -1.20 20.03
CA GLN A 48 14.44 -1.97 20.70
C GLN A 48 15.78 -1.95 19.95
N SER A 49 15.76 -1.89 18.61
CA SER A 49 16.95 -2.02 17.78
C SER A 49 16.81 -1.27 16.45
N PRO A 50 16.79 0.07 16.49
CA PRO A 50 16.46 0.89 15.32
C PRO A 50 17.46 0.65 14.18
N ALA A 51 18.76 0.60 14.49
CA ALA A 51 19.80 0.38 13.49
C ALA A 51 19.65 -0.94 12.71
N ARG A 52 19.22 -2.03 13.38
CA ARG A 52 19.03 -3.34 12.74
C ARG A 52 17.79 -3.34 11.85
N VAL A 53 16.71 -2.73 12.32
CA VAL A 53 15.45 -2.62 11.58
C VAL A 53 15.62 -1.76 10.34
N GLU A 54 16.21 -0.58 10.48
CA GLU A 54 16.48 0.32 9.36
C GLU A 54 17.46 -0.31 8.36
N TRP A 55 18.48 -1.01 8.84
CA TRP A 55 19.36 -1.77 7.96
C TRP A 55 18.59 -2.82 7.16
N PHE A 56 17.74 -3.62 7.82
CA PHE A 56 16.95 -4.64 7.14
C PHE A 56 15.95 -4.03 6.15
N LEU A 57 15.13 -3.09 6.61
CA LEU A 57 14.04 -2.50 5.84
C LEU A 57 14.54 -1.58 4.71
N LEU A 58 15.52 -0.71 4.98
CA LEU A 58 15.91 0.37 4.05
C LEU A 58 17.14 0.05 3.21
N ARG A 59 17.96 -0.96 3.57
CA ARG A 59 19.17 -1.32 2.80
C ARG A 59 19.02 -2.48 1.83
N GLY A 60 17.79 -2.95 1.62
CA GLY A 60 17.45 -3.90 0.56
C GLY A 60 17.39 -5.37 1.01
N ALA A 61 17.79 -5.71 2.23
CA ALA A 61 17.60 -7.07 2.75
C ALA A 61 16.10 -7.43 2.85
N GLY A 62 15.28 -6.47 3.30
CA GLY A 62 13.82 -6.56 3.31
C GLY A 62 13.27 -6.68 1.89
N LEU A 63 13.73 -5.84 0.96
CA LEU A 63 13.34 -5.90 -0.47
C LEU A 63 13.58 -7.29 -1.06
N LEU A 64 14.78 -7.85 -0.87
CA LEU A 64 15.12 -9.19 -1.34
C LEU A 64 14.24 -10.26 -0.67
N SER A 65 13.99 -10.12 0.62
CA SER A 65 13.11 -11.04 1.35
C SER A 65 11.68 -10.99 0.79
N GLY A 66 11.15 -9.79 0.52
CA GLY A 66 9.84 -9.61 -0.12
C GLY A 66 9.78 -10.29 -1.48
N LEU A 67 10.73 -9.98 -2.37
CA LEU A 67 10.79 -10.55 -3.73
C LEU A 67 10.89 -12.07 -3.74
N LEU A 68 11.68 -12.66 -2.83
CA LEU A 68 11.86 -14.10 -2.73
C LEU A 68 10.65 -14.80 -2.11
N LEU A 69 9.99 -14.17 -1.13
CA LEU A 69 8.84 -14.73 -0.44
C LEU A 69 7.53 -14.50 -1.20
N TYR A 70 7.46 -13.51 -2.09
CA TYR A 70 6.23 -13.19 -2.83
C TYR A 70 5.70 -14.37 -3.66
N PRO A 71 6.52 -15.15 -4.41
CA PRO A 71 6.06 -16.36 -5.07
C PRO A 71 5.52 -17.42 -4.09
N ALA A 72 6.15 -17.57 -2.92
CA ALA A 72 5.68 -18.48 -1.88
C ALA A 72 4.34 -18.01 -1.28
N ALA A 73 4.16 -16.70 -1.12
CA ALA A 73 2.89 -16.10 -0.69
C ALA A 73 1.77 -16.33 -1.73
N LEU A 74 2.08 -16.24 -3.03
CA LEU A 74 1.14 -16.59 -4.10
C LEU A 74 0.80 -18.07 -4.11
N TRP A 75 1.70 -18.95 -3.69
CA TRP A 75 1.41 -20.38 -3.63
C TRP A 75 0.31 -20.72 -2.61
N LEU A 76 0.10 -19.88 -1.59
CA LEU A 76 -1.00 -20.02 -0.63
C LEU A 76 -2.39 -19.90 -1.29
N TYR A 77 -2.48 -19.43 -2.54
CA TYR A 77 -3.73 -19.35 -3.30
C TYR A 77 -4.29 -20.73 -3.70
N HIS A 78 -3.47 -21.78 -3.70
CA HIS A 78 -3.85 -23.08 -4.25
C HIS A 78 -4.90 -23.86 -3.44
N ASN A 79 -5.04 -23.60 -2.14
CA ASN A 79 -5.95 -24.34 -1.28
C ASN A 79 -6.86 -23.37 -0.51
N GLY A 80 -8.16 -23.69 -0.42
CA GLY A 80 -9.17 -22.84 0.24
C GLY A 80 -8.85 -22.54 1.72
N ILE A 81 -8.13 -23.44 2.41
CA ILE A 81 -7.68 -23.21 3.80
C ILE A 81 -6.46 -22.29 3.82
N THR A 82 -5.51 -22.43 2.89
CA THR A 82 -4.31 -21.58 2.85
C THR A 82 -4.61 -20.19 2.31
N TYR A 83 -5.72 -20.02 1.58
CA TYR A 83 -6.20 -18.74 1.07
C TYR A 83 -6.39 -17.69 2.18
N VAL A 84 -6.74 -18.13 3.39
CA VAL A 84 -6.89 -17.29 4.59
C VAL A 84 -5.65 -16.44 4.89
N PHE A 85 -4.45 -16.92 4.52
CA PHE A 85 -3.17 -16.26 4.80
C PHE A 85 -2.65 -15.41 3.64
N VAL A 86 -3.19 -15.59 2.43
CA VAL A 86 -2.66 -15.00 1.18
C VAL A 86 -2.54 -13.49 1.29
N ASP A 87 -3.61 -12.81 1.68
CA ASP A 87 -3.64 -11.34 1.71
C ASP A 87 -2.66 -10.77 2.73
N PHE A 88 -2.50 -11.44 3.87
CA PHE A 88 -1.51 -11.06 4.88
C PHE A 88 -0.09 -11.27 4.35
N ALA A 89 0.19 -12.45 3.78
CA ALA A 89 1.51 -12.81 3.29
C ALA A 89 1.95 -11.92 2.11
N THR A 90 1.07 -11.72 1.13
CA THR A 90 1.32 -10.83 0.00
C THR A 90 1.41 -9.38 0.46
N GLY A 91 0.55 -8.93 1.38
CA GLY A 91 0.63 -7.60 1.98
C GLY A 91 1.94 -7.34 2.72
N ALA A 92 2.44 -8.32 3.49
CA ALA A 92 3.71 -8.23 4.18
C ALA A 92 4.90 -8.19 3.21
N CYS A 93 4.87 -9.00 2.14
CA CYS A 93 5.90 -8.96 1.09
C CYS A 93 5.89 -7.61 0.36
N CYS A 94 4.73 -7.11 -0.04
CA CYS A 94 4.58 -5.79 -0.66
C CYS A 94 5.09 -4.67 0.25
N LEU A 95 4.82 -4.74 1.57
CA LEU A 95 5.36 -3.78 2.53
C LEU A 95 6.89 -3.77 2.50
N LEU A 96 7.52 -4.94 2.55
CA LEU A 96 8.98 -5.06 2.51
C LEU A 96 9.56 -4.52 1.20
N GLU A 97 8.91 -4.79 0.08
CA GLU A 97 9.32 -4.28 -1.23
C GLU A 97 9.20 -2.76 -1.30
N ILE A 98 8.05 -2.18 -0.93
CA ILE A 98 7.81 -0.73 -0.98
C ILE A 98 8.78 0.01 -0.06
N VAL A 99 8.95 -0.45 1.17
CA VAL A 99 9.87 0.18 2.13
C VAL A 99 11.32 0.05 1.67
N GLY A 100 11.70 -1.10 1.12
CA GLY A 100 13.03 -1.31 0.56
C GLY A 100 13.33 -0.41 -0.63
N VAL A 101 12.38 -0.28 -1.56
CA VAL A 101 12.48 0.66 -2.70
C VAL A 101 12.55 2.10 -2.20
N ALA A 102 11.74 2.48 -1.21
CA ALA A 102 11.80 3.82 -0.60
C ALA A 102 13.18 4.10 0.01
N GLY A 103 13.75 3.13 0.73
CA GLY A 103 15.11 3.23 1.29
C GLY A 103 16.20 3.35 0.21
N MET A 104 16.05 2.69 -0.93
CA MET A 104 16.94 2.84 -2.08
C MET A 104 16.81 4.22 -2.74
N ILE A 105 15.58 4.69 -2.97
CA ILE A 105 15.29 6.01 -3.55
C ILE A 105 15.85 7.12 -2.65
N TRP A 106 15.76 6.97 -1.33
CA TRP A 106 16.29 7.94 -0.36
C TRP A 106 17.79 8.22 -0.54
N ARG A 107 18.57 7.25 -1.04
CA ARG A 107 20.00 7.46 -1.34
C ARG A 107 20.24 8.44 -2.49
N PHE A 108 19.22 8.70 -3.31
CA PHE A 108 19.27 9.63 -4.43
C PHE A 108 18.45 10.89 -4.11
N ASN A 109 19.08 11.89 -3.49
CA ASN A 109 18.45 13.12 -3.00
C ASN A 109 17.47 13.81 -3.98
N ARG A 110 17.78 13.81 -5.28
CA ARG A 110 16.89 14.41 -6.31
C ARG A 110 15.61 13.60 -6.52
N VAL A 111 15.72 12.27 -6.54
CA VAL A 111 14.58 11.37 -6.75
C VAL A 111 13.70 11.34 -5.49
N ALA A 112 14.33 11.30 -4.31
CA ALA A 112 13.63 11.39 -3.03
C ALA A 112 12.76 12.66 -2.91
N LYS A 113 13.22 13.80 -3.43
CA LYS A 113 12.44 15.05 -3.44
C LYS A 113 11.19 14.95 -4.31
N VAL A 114 11.27 14.29 -5.46
CA VAL A 114 10.12 14.08 -6.36
C VAL A 114 9.11 13.13 -5.73
N PHE A 115 9.57 12.00 -5.18
CA PHE A 115 8.68 11.05 -4.51
C PHE A 115 8.08 11.61 -3.22
N GLY A 116 8.84 12.40 -2.46
CA GLY A 116 8.34 13.11 -1.28
C GLY A 116 7.25 14.13 -1.63
N LEU A 117 7.39 14.82 -2.78
CA LEU A 117 6.35 15.70 -3.30
C LEU A 117 5.08 14.91 -3.60
N VAL A 118 5.18 13.82 -4.37
CA VAL A 118 4.01 12.96 -4.68
C VAL A 118 3.37 12.41 -3.40
N GLY A 119 4.17 12.01 -2.41
CA GLY A 119 3.71 11.55 -1.10
C GLY A 119 2.94 12.62 -0.32
N ALA A 120 3.37 13.89 -0.37
CA ALA A 120 2.66 14.99 0.27
C ALA A 120 1.23 15.19 -0.29
N PHE A 121 1.04 14.94 -1.59
CA PHE A 121 -0.27 15.02 -2.26
C PHE A 121 -0.96 13.65 -2.37
N SER A 122 -0.49 12.63 -1.63
CA SER A 122 -0.98 11.25 -1.73
C SER A 122 -2.46 11.09 -1.38
N TYR A 123 -2.98 11.93 -0.48
CA TYR A 123 -4.39 11.88 -0.09
C TYR A 123 -5.31 12.42 -1.19
N GLY A 124 -4.98 13.58 -1.79
CA GLY A 124 -5.69 14.09 -2.97
C GLY A 124 -5.62 13.09 -4.13
N LEU A 125 -4.44 12.47 -4.32
CA LEU A 125 -4.27 11.39 -5.29
C LEU A 125 -5.14 10.17 -4.98
N TYR A 126 -5.24 9.75 -3.72
CA TYR A 126 -6.06 8.61 -3.34
C TYR A 126 -7.54 8.82 -3.70
N LEU A 127 -8.08 10.01 -3.44
CA LEU A 127 -9.48 10.32 -3.76
C LEU A 127 -9.77 10.36 -5.26
N ILE A 128 -8.81 10.84 -6.05
CA ILE A 128 -8.99 11.05 -7.49
C ILE A 128 -8.63 9.79 -8.27
N HIS A 129 -7.60 9.03 -7.86
CA HIS A 129 -7.05 7.94 -8.68
C HIS A 129 -8.05 6.80 -8.88
N GLN A 130 -8.85 6.47 -7.87
CA GLN A 130 -9.60 5.22 -7.83
C GLN A 130 -10.54 5.03 -9.03
N PRO A 131 -11.43 5.98 -9.39
CA PRO A 131 -12.28 5.83 -10.58
C PRO A 131 -11.50 5.77 -11.89
N TYR A 132 -10.45 6.59 -12.06
CA TYR A 132 -9.69 6.63 -13.32
C TYR A 132 -8.84 5.39 -13.53
N VAL A 133 -8.18 4.90 -12.47
CA VAL A 133 -7.34 3.70 -12.53
C VAL A 133 -8.19 2.45 -12.74
N ILE A 134 -9.37 2.34 -12.12
CA ILE A 134 -10.30 1.23 -12.38
C ILE A 134 -10.79 1.28 -13.83
N TRP A 135 -11.24 2.45 -14.29
CA TRP A 135 -11.74 2.65 -15.66
C TRP A 135 -10.68 2.32 -16.72
N LEU A 136 -9.44 2.72 -16.49
CA LEU A 136 -8.32 2.45 -17.38
C LEU A 136 -7.91 0.98 -17.31
N GLY A 137 -7.78 0.44 -16.09
CA GLY A 137 -7.43 -0.96 -15.82
C GLY A 137 -8.32 -1.96 -16.56
N LEU A 138 -9.64 -1.68 -16.61
CA LEU A 138 -10.59 -2.50 -17.36
C LEU A 138 -10.34 -2.49 -18.88
N ARG A 139 -9.83 -1.39 -19.44
CA ARG A 139 -9.57 -1.23 -20.89
C ARG A 139 -8.21 -1.77 -21.31
N ILE A 140 -7.23 -1.72 -20.43
CA ILE A 140 -5.86 -2.15 -20.71
C ILE A 140 -5.61 -3.62 -20.34
N ARG A 141 -6.61 -4.31 -19.76
CA ARG A 141 -6.51 -5.73 -19.39
C ARG A 141 -5.98 -6.69 -20.48
N PRO A 142 -6.27 -6.52 -21.78
CA PRO A 142 -5.80 -7.46 -22.81
C PRO A 142 -4.39 -7.18 -23.33
N ILE A 143 -3.70 -6.12 -22.87
CA ILE A 143 -2.38 -5.76 -23.41
C ILE A 143 -1.26 -6.57 -22.75
N SER A 144 -0.11 -6.65 -23.43
CA SER A 144 1.07 -7.35 -22.90
C SER A 144 1.53 -6.74 -21.56
N PRO A 145 2.17 -7.52 -20.66
CA PRO A 145 2.65 -7.00 -19.37
C PRO A 145 3.59 -5.80 -19.50
N TRP A 146 4.44 -5.77 -20.52
CA TRP A 146 5.37 -4.65 -20.77
C TRP A 146 4.65 -3.38 -21.20
N SER A 147 3.67 -3.50 -22.10
CA SER A 147 2.81 -2.39 -22.51
C SER A 147 1.97 -1.88 -21.34
N PHE A 148 1.52 -2.79 -20.48
CA PHE A 148 0.80 -2.46 -19.25
C PHE A 148 1.66 -1.63 -18.31
N LEU A 149 2.92 -2.03 -18.05
CA LEU A 149 3.84 -1.27 -17.21
C LEU A 149 4.07 0.15 -17.73
N LEU A 150 4.25 0.30 -19.04
CA LEU A 150 4.45 1.62 -19.65
C LEU A 150 3.21 2.51 -19.46
N VAL A 151 2.03 2.00 -19.84
CA VAL A 151 0.77 2.73 -19.69
C VAL A 151 0.49 3.07 -18.23
N PHE A 152 0.79 2.15 -17.31
CA PHE A 152 0.66 2.36 -15.87
C PHE A 152 1.56 3.49 -15.37
N VAL A 153 2.85 3.50 -15.74
CA VAL A 153 3.79 4.56 -15.35
C VAL A 153 3.34 5.92 -15.87
N VAL A 154 2.93 6.01 -17.14
CA VAL A 154 2.41 7.25 -17.73
C VAL A 154 1.16 7.72 -17.01
N THR A 155 0.23 6.81 -16.74
CA THR A 155 -1.01 7.11 -16.03
C THR A 155 -0.74 7.62 -14.62
N LEU A 156 0.18 6.99 -13.88
CA LEU A 156 0.56 7.44 -12.55
C LEU A 156 1.16 8.85 -12.58
N MET A 157 2.01 9.17 -13.57
CA MET A 157 2.56 10.52 -13.72
C MET A 157 1.46 11.55 -13.99
N VAL A 158 0.55 11.25 -14.92
CA VAL A 158 -0.57 12.15 -15.27
C VAL A 158 -1.49 12.36 -14.08
N LEU A 159 -1.90 11.29 -13.40
CA LEU A 159 -2.75 11.36 -12.22
C LEU A 159 -2.06 12.12 -11.09
N SER A 160 -0.76 11.89 -10.87
CA SER A 160 0.05 12.63 -9.89
C SER A 160 0.03 14.13 -10.15
N ALA A 161 0.33 14.54 -11.38
CA ALA A 161 0.30 15.95 -11.76
C ALA A 161 -1.11 16.55 -11.60
N TRP A 162 -2.14 15.81 -11.99
CA TRP A 162 -3.54 16.22 -11.88
C TRP A 162 -4.00 16.37 -10.43
N GLY A 163 -3.69 15.41 -9.56
CA GLY A 163 -4.02 15.45 -8.14
C GLY A 163 -3.35 16.64 -7.44
N ILE A 164 -2.06 16.89 -7.73
CA ILE A 164 -1.33 18.04 -7.20
C ILE A 164 -1.98 19.36 -7.64
N LEU A 165 -2.36 19.47 -8.91
CA LEU A 165 -3.00 20.68 -9.44
C LEU A 165 -4.36 20.93 -8.78
N LEU A 166 -5.17 19.88 -8.64
CA LEU A 166 -6.48 19.98 -8.01
C LEU A 166 -6.37 20.35 -6.53
N GLU A 167 -5.51 19.69 -5.78
CA GLU A 167 -5.34 19.99 -4.35
C GLU A 167 -4.87 21.43 -4.13
N LYS A 168 -3.89 21.90 -4.91
CA LYS A 168 -3.45 23.31 -4.85
C LYS A 168 -4.56 24.29 -5.21
N SER A 169 -5.33 23.99 -6.25
CA SER A 169 -6.42 24.87 -6.71
C SER A 169 -7.55 24.94 -5.68
N THR A 170 -7.93 23.80 -5.11
CA THR A 170 -8.93 23.72 -4.04
C THR A 170 -8.47 24.47 -2.80
N ASN A 171 -7.22 24.26 -2.36
CA ASN A 171 -6.68 24.97 -1.20
C ASN A 171 -6.62 26.49 -1.45
N ALA A 172 -6.23 26.93 -2.64
CA ALA A 172 -6.25 28.35 -3.00
C ALA A 172 -7.66 28.94 -3.01
N LEU A 173 -8.65 28.21 -3.52
CA LEU A 173 -10.05 28.62 -3.51
C LEU A 173 -10.60 28.71 -2.08
N VAL A 174 -10.36 27.69 -1.24
CA VAL A 174 -10.81 27.66 0.15
C VAL A 174 -10.19 28.82 0.94
N ASN A 175 -8.88 29.05 0.81
CA ASN A 175 -8.21 30.17 1.47
C ASN A 175 -8.74 31.55 1.02
N LYS A 176 -9.24 31.65 -0.22
CA LYS A 176 -9.86 32.87 -0.75
C LYS A 176 -11.29 33.06 -0.25
N LEU A 177 -12.05 31.98 -0.06
CA LEU A 177 -13.46 32.00 0.37
C LEU A 177 -13.62 32.07 1.89
N VAL A 178 -12.70 31.44 2.62
CA VAL A 178 -12.65 31.44 4.08
C VAL A 178 -11.25 31.88 4.48
N PRO A 179 -11.02 33.20 4.64
CA PRO A 179 -9.76 33.69 5.16
C PRO A 179 -9.55 33.07 6.54
N SER A 180 -8.48 32.31 6.71
CA SER A 180 -8.07 31.83 8.03
C SER A 180 -7.91 33.06 8.94
N LYS A 181 -8.77 33.18 9.94
CA LYS A 181 -8.50 34.05 11.09
C LYS A 181 -7.16 33.56 11.64
N LYS A 182 -6.12 34.38 11.56
CA LYS A 182 -4.91 34.16 12.35
C LYS A 182 -5.36 34.24 13.81
N ASP A 183 -5.31 33.12 14.51
CA ASP A 183 -5.36 33.12 15.97
C ASP A 183 -4.09 33.87 16.45
N GLU A 184 -4.32 34.98 17.15
CA GLU A 184 -3.30 35.72 17.93
C GLU A 184 -2.87 34.90 19.15
#